data_AF-A0A1H4AE11-F1
#
_entry.id   AF-A0A1H4AE11-F1
#
_cell.length_a   1.000
_cell.length_b   1.000
_cell.length_c   1.000
_cell.angle_alpha   90.00
_cell.angle_beta   90.00
_cell.angle_gamma   90.00
#
_symmetry.space_group_name_H-M   'P 1'
#
loop_
_entity.id
_entity.type
_entity.pdbx_description
1 polymer ?
#
loop_
_entity_poly.entity_id
_entity_poly.type
_entity_poly.pdbx_seq_one_letter_code
_entity_poly.pdbx_strand_id
1 'polypeptide(L)'
;MTTDIPVKEWADKANIILESANKGIEFKANKDALAALFKEKAPSVENIRLRLYVLDSLYSTQMKPIFGFHELSEALFKLHESKEGLIECCNLYLNRLNSVNADPEDIIHNIFSGHYGINKEEPKLDAQGSPIDGRHAVSLISKYLYFATNYRFPIYDSLAKKAYKSLKKKYFSNTQALIANLDYCNFTGYFDALNKLNHESGIHDFNKLDNLLWIIGKIDHGSFSYLIPLTQFQQLKMKYYENRQKDPESYKNKDGHFVPFDQGVRSFLGQRPDFFEKEFSDTTPLNELIKFVFDLIPLNSKNKK
;
A
#
# COMPACT_ATOMS: atom_id res chain seq x y z
N MET A 1 17.68 25.90 -8.97
CA MET A 1 18.21 25.19 -7.78
C MET A 1 17.24 24.07 -7.49
N THR A 2 17.56 22.83 -7.87
CA THR A 2 16.79 21.65 -7.49
C THR A 2 17.01 21.44 -5.99
N THR A 3 16.05 21.84 -5.16
CA THR A 3 16.00 21.40 -3.77
C THR A 3 16.01 19.88 -3.79
N ASP A 4 17.04 19.28 -3.21
CA ASP A 4 17.18 17.83 -3.13
C ASP A 4 15.91 17.25 -2.49
N ILE A 5 15.15 16.47 -3.25
CA ILE A 5 13.87 15.95 -2.78
C ILE A 5 14.19 14.73 -1.90
N PRO A 6 14.00 14.80 -0.56
CA PRO A 6 14.51 13.78 0.35
C PRO A 6 13.71 12.46 0.28
N VAL A 7 12.80 12.31 -0.69
CA VAL A 7 11.87 11.17 -0.80
C VAL A 7 12.63 9.85 -0.95
N LYS A 8 13.77 9.85 -1.66
CA LYS A 8 14.64 8.67 -1.75
C LYS A 8 15.19 8.24 -0.39
N GLU A 9 15.71 9.18 0.39
CA GLU A 9 16.24 8.92 1.73
C GLU A 9 15.14 8.34 2.64
N TRP A 10 13.92 8.90 2.56
CA TRP A 10 12.78 8.36 3.32
C TRP A 10 12.38 6.97 2.87
N ALA A 11 12.50 6.65 1.58
CA ALA A 11 12.25 5.30 1.08
C ALA A 11 13.30 4.30 1.59
N ASP A 12 14.57 4.69 1.64
CA ASP A 12 15.63 3.88 2.22
C ASP A 12 15.39 3.61 3.72
N LYS A 13 15.02 4.64 4.49
CA LYS A 13 14.65 4.50 5.92
C LYS A 13 13.42 3.62 6.11
N ALA A 14 12.38 3.80 5.32
CA ALA A 14 11.18 2.96 5.35
C ALA A 14 11.53 1.49 5.11
N ASN A 15 12.38 1.23 4.11
CA ASN A 15 12.83 -0.10 3.78
C ASN A 15 13.65 -0.72 4.93
N ILE A 16 14.57 0.03 5.55
CA ILE A 16 15.34 -0.44 6.71
C ILE A 16 14.40 -0.85 7.85
N ILE A 17 13.39 -0.03 8.16
CA ILE A 17 12.44 -0.32 9.25
C ILE A 17 11.65 -1.59 8.96
N LEU A 18 11.08 -1.70 7.75
CA LEU A 18 10.17 -2.79 7.39
C LEU A 18 10.89 -4.11 7.13
N GLU A 19 12.14 -4.07 6.66
CA GLU A 19 12.95 -5.27 6.36
C GLU A 19 13.85 -5.71 7.53
N SER A 20 13.82 -5.00 8.67
CA SER A 20 14.64 -5.37 9.82
C SER A 20 14.05 -6.55 10.61
N ALA A 21 14.90 -7.34 11.27
CA ALA A 21 14.47 -8.43 12.15
C ALA A 21 13.95 -7.94 13.51
N ASN A 22 14.15 -6.66 13.85
CA ASN A 22 13.77 -6.10 15.16
C ASN A 22 12.57 -5.13 15.06
N LYS A 23 12.19 -4.72 13.85
CA LYS A 23 11.08 -3.80 13.58
C LYS A 23 10.37 -4.27 12.32
N GLY A 24 9.05 -4.14 12.28
CA GLY A 24 8.29 -4.72 11.19
C GLY A 24 8.35 -6.24 11.11
N ILE A 25 8.59 -6.94 12.22
CA ILE A 25 8.71 -8.41 12.27
C ILE A 25 7.53 -9.09 11.57
N GLU A 26 6.30 -8.69 11.89
CA GLU A 26 5.09 -9.24 11.25
C GLU A 26 5.02 -8.92 9.75
N PHE A 27 5.43 -7.71 9.36
CA PHE A 27 5.46 -7.31 7.95
C PHE A 27 6.48 -8.16 7.19
N LYS A 28 7.71 -8.24 7.71
CA LYS A 28 8.81 -8.98 7.12
C LYS A 28 8.49 -10.46 7.06
N ALA A 29 8.00 -11.06 8.14
CA ALA A 29 7.63 -12.48 8.17
C ALA A 29 6.56 -12.82 7.12
N ASN A 30 5.51 -12.00 7.01
CA ASN A 30 4.48 -12.19 5.98
C ASN A 30 5.04 -12.01 4.56
N LYS A 31 5.91 -11.01 4.37
CA LYS A 31 6.56 -10.76 3.09
C LYS A 31 7.51 -11.87 2.68
N ASP A 32 8.33 -12.37 3.61
CA ASP A 32 9.25 -13.49 3.41
C ASP A 32 8.48 -14.78 3.06
N ALA A 33 7.38 -15.05 3.77
CA ALA A 33 6.51 -16.21 3.49
C ALA A 33 5.93 -16.14 2.07
N LEU A 34 5.46 -14.97 1.64
CA LEU A 34 5.00 -14.76 0.27
C LEU A 34 6.14 -14.82 -0.74
N ALA A 35 7.31 -14.25 -0.44
CA ALA A 35 8.49 -14.35 -1.30
C ALA A 35 8.88 -15.81 -1.57
N ALA A 36 8.87 -16.64 -0.52
CA ALA A 36 9.10 -18.06 -0.62
C ALA A 36 8.04 -18.76 -1.49
N LEU A 37 6.77 -18.41 -1.30
CA LEU A 37 5.66 -18.96 -2.09
C LEU A 37 5.75 -18.61 -3.58
N PHE A 38 6.32 -17.45 -3.92
CA PHE A 38 6.50 -16.93 -5.28
C PHE A 38 7.91 -17.13 -5.86
N LYS A 39 8.78 -17.85 -5.14
CA LYS A 39 10.17 -18.06 -5.56
C LYS A 39 10.26 -18.60 -6.98
N GLU A 40 9.50 -19.67 -7.24
CA GLU A 40 9.40 -20.33 -8.53
C GLU A 40 8.11 -19.95 -9.28
N LYS A 41 8.06 -20.23 -10.58
CA LYS A 41 6.80 -20.13 -11.34
C LYS A 41 5.78 -21.12 -10.79
N ALA A 42 4.50 -20.73 -10.76
CA ALA A 42 3.42 -21.65 -10.42
C ALA A 42 3.28 -22.72 -11.54
N PRO A 43 3.36 -24.03 -11.23
CA PRO A 43 3.30 -25.07 -12.25
C PRO A 43 1.89 -25.31 -12.79
N SER A 44 0.84 -24.86 -12.07
CA SER A 44 -0.55 -25.02 -12.49
C SER A 44 -1.44 -23.85 -12.06
N VAL A 45 -2.66 -23.81 -12.61
CA VAL A 45 -3.73 -22.89 -12.22
C VAL A 45 -4.05 -23.01 -10.73
N GLU A 46 -4.07 -24.23 -10.17
CA GLU A 46 -4.32 -24.48 -8.75
C GLU A 46 -3.26 -23.85 -7.86
N ASN A 47 -1.98 -23.89 -8.28
CA ASN A 47 -0.90 -23.22 -7.55
C ASN A 47 -1.04 -21.69 -7.59
N ILE A 48 -1.51 -21.11 -8.70
CA ILE A 48 -1.87 -19.69 -8.74
C ILE A 48 -3.03 -19.41 -7.80
N ARG A 49 -4.07 -20.24 -7.81
CA ARG A 49 -5.23 -20.08 -6.93
C ARG A 49 -4.82 -20.10 -5.45
N LEU A 50 -3.95 -21.03 -5.05
CA LEU A 50 -3.38 -21.09 -3.71
C LEU A 50 -2.64 -19.80 -3.35
N ARG A 51 -1.79 -19.30 -4.26
CA ARG A 51 -1.11 -18.00 -4.10
C ARG A 51 -2.07 -16.86 -3.87
N LEU A 52 -3.16 -16.80 -4.63
CA LEU A 52 -4.18 -15.77 -4.49
C LEU A 52 -4.91 -15.86 -3.14
N TYR A 53 -5.23 -17.05 -2.65
CA TYR A 53 -5.83 -17.22 -1.31
C TYR A 53 -4.91 -16.72 -0.19
N VAL A 54 -3.63 -17.08 -0.25
CA VAL A 54 -2.64 -16.62 0.74
C VAL A 54 -2.45 -15.11 0.66
N LEU A 55 -2.36 -14.53 -0.55
CA LEU A 55 -2.29 -13.09 -0.74
C LEU A 55 -3.52 -12.37 -0.18
N ASP A 56 -4.73 -12.85 -0.50
CA ASP A 56 -5.96 -12.23 -0.01
C ASP A 56 -6.05 -12.26 1.51
N SER A 57 -5.62 -13.37 2.12
CA SER A 57 -5.57 -13.52 3.58
C SER A 57 -4.58 -12.55 4.24
N LEU A 58 -3.36 -12.45 3.71
CA LEU A 58 -2.30 -11.62 4.32
C LEU A 58 -2.42 -10.13 4.01
N TYR A 59 -2.99 -9.77 2.85
CA TYR A 59 -3.11 -8.39 2.39
C TYR A 59 -4.55 -7.85 2.37
N SER A 60 -5.54 -8.64 2.80
CA SER A 60 -6.95 -8.23 2.94
C SER A 60 -7.52 -7.62 1.66
N THR A 61 -7.33 -8.27 0.51
CA THR A 61 -7.78 -7.72 -0.79
C THR A 61 -9.29 -7.83 -1.03
N GLN A 62 -9.98 -8.64 -0.21
CA GLN A 62 -11.43 -8.83 -0.17
C GLN A 62 -12.04 -9.26 -1.50
N MET A 63 -11.48 -10.27 -2.15
CA MET A 63 -12.11 -10.89 -3.33
C MET A 63 -13.37 -11.66 -2.90
N LYS A 64 -14.54 -11.05 -3.09
CA LYS A 64 -15.85 -11.56 -2.64
C LYS A 64 -16.66 -12.37 -3.68
N PRO A 65 -16.54 -12.12 -5.01
CA PRO A 65 -17.32 -12.87 -6.00
C PRO A 65 -17.07 -14.38 -5.94
N ILE A 66 -18.14 -15.17 -6.12
CA ILE A 66 -18.08 -16.64 -6.22
C ILE A 66 -17.30 -16.99 -7.50
N PHE A 67 -16.44 -17.99 -7.45
CA PHE A 67 -15.54 -18.37 -8.55
C PHE A 67 -14.51 -17.29 -8.98
N GLY A 68 -14.46 -16.14 -8.32
CA GLY A 68 -13.51 -15.07 -8.68
C GLY A 68 -12.05 -15.50 -8.65
N PHE A 69 -11.66 -16.31 -7.66
CA PHE A 69 -10.32 -16.89 -7.60
C PHE A 69 -10.06 -17.94 -8.70
N HIS A 70 -11.09 -18.67 -9.12
CA HIS A 70 -10.98 -19.67 -10.18
C HIS A 70 -10.67 -19.00 -11.52
N GLU A 71 -11.54 -18.07 -11.95
CA GLU A 71 -11.35 -17.35 -13.22
C GLU A 71 -10.08 -16.49 -13.22
N LEU A 72 -9.80 -15.81 -12.11
CA LEU A 72 -8.57 -15.01 -12.00
C LEU A 72 -7.32 -15.88 -12.07
N SER A 73 -7.34 -17.08 -11.47
CA SER A 73 -6.21 -18.00 -11.54
C SER A 73 -5.93 -18.47 -12.97
N GLU A 74 -6.98 -18.71 -13.77
CA GLU A 74 -6.83 -19.09 -15.18
C GLU A 74 -6.29 -17.93 -16.03
N ALA A 75 -6.75 -16.71 -15.78
CA ALA A 75 -6.26 -15.52 -16.46
C ALA A 75 -4.78 -15.26 -16.16
N LEU A 76 -4.39 -15.34 -14.88
CA LEU A 76 -3.01 -15.17 -14.46
C LEU A 76 -2.08 -16.32 -14.91
N PHE A 77 -2.60 -17.53 -15.09
CA PHE A 77 -1.79 -18.66 -15.58
C PHE A 77 -1.31 -18.48 -17.02
N LYS A 78 -2.06 -17.70 -17.81
CA LYS A 78 -1.69 -17.34 -19.19
C LYS A 78 -0.54 -16.32 -19.25
N LEU A 79 -0.16 -15.72 -18.11
CA LEU A 79 0.97 -14.80 -18.06
C LEU A 79 2.31 -15.55 -18.16
N HIS A 80 2.94 -15.44 -19.33
CA HIS A 80 4.32 -15.86 -19.65
C HIS A 80 4.82 -17.24 -19.20
N GLU A 81 5.73 -17.79 -20.00
CA GLU A 81 6.29 -19.11 -19.70
C GLU A 81 7.37 -19.09 -18.62
N SER A 82 8.07 -17.96 -18.43
CA SER A 82 9.17 -17.77 -17.49
C SER A 82 8.98 -16.52 -16.62
N LYS A 83 9.73 -16.47 -15.51
CA LYS A 83 9.76 -15.32 -14.59
C LYS A 83 10.38 -14.09 -15.24
N GLU A 84 11.44 -14.29 -16.02
CA GLU A 84 12.12 -13.24 -16.77
C GLU A 84 11.19 -12.62 -17.82
N GLY A 85 10.44 -13.46 -18.55
CA GLY A 85 9.44 -12.99 -19.51
C GLY A 85 8.31 -12.22 -18.85
N LEU A 86 7.84 -12.64 -17.67
CA LEU A 86 6.86 -11.89 -16.90
C LEU A 86 7.39 -10.50 -16.49
N ILE A 87 8.64 -10.42 -16.02
CA ILE A 87 9.29 -9.16 -15.65
C ILE A 87 9.38 -8.23 -16.87
N GLU A 88 9.81 -8.74 -18.02
CA GLU A 88 9.91 -7.97 -19.25
C GLU A 88 8.55 -7.40 -19.67
N CYS A 89 7.49 -8.22 -19.65
CA CYS A 89 6.16 -7.74 -20.01
C CYS A 89 5.58 -6.74 -19.02
N CYS A 90 5.82 -6.93 -17.72
CA CYS A 90 5.49 -5.92 -16.72
C CYS A 90 6.19 -4.59 -16.99
N ASN A 91 7.49 -4.61 -17.34
CA ASN A 91 8.24 -3.41 -17.66
C ASN A 91 7.73 -2.73 -18.94
N LEU A 92 7.45 -3.51 -19.99
CA LEU A 92 6.88 -3.01 -21.24
C LEU A 92 5.53 -2.36 -21.00
N TYR A 93 4.64 -3.01 -20.24
CA TYR A 93 3.35 -2.47 -19.84
C TYR A 93 3.52 -1.12 -19.13
N LEU A 94 4.35 -1.05 -18.08
CA LEU A 94 4.59 0.18 -17.30
C LEU A 94 5.17 1.32 -18.15
N ASN A 95 6.06 1.00 -19.09
CA ASN A 95 6.65 1.99 -20.01
C ASN A 95 5.63 2.51 -21.04
N ARG A 96 4.67 1.66 -21.46
CA ARG A 96 3.63 2.00 -22.44
C ARG A 96 2.47 2.80 -21.85
N LEU A 97 2.30 2.83 -20.52
CA LEU A 97 1.28 3.64 -19.84
C LEU A 97 1.33 5.13 -20.21
N ASN A 98 2.50 5.61 -20.69
CA ASN A 98 2.73 6.98 -21.12
C ASN A 98 2.52 7.22 -22.62
N SER A 99 2.27 6.18 -23.41
CA SER A 99 2.17 6.31 -24.87
C SER A 99 0.71 6.43 -25.30
N VAL A 100 0.45 7.22 -26.36
CA VAL A 100 -0.85 7.33 -27.03
C VAL A 100 -1.31 5.97 -27.63
N ASN A 101 -0.42 4.98 -27.63
CA ASN A 101 -0.59 3.64 -28.19
C ASN A 101 -0.59 2.58 -27.07
N ALA A 102 -1.30 2.81 -25.96
CA ALA A 102 -1.60 1.72 -25.04
C ALA A 102 -2.29 0.61 -25.86
N ASP A 103 -1.63 -0.54 -25.95
CA ASP A 103 -2.12 -1.66 -26.75
C ASP A 103 -3.31 -2.30 -26.01
N PRO A 104 -4.55 -2.17 -26.51
CA PRO A 104 -5.70 -2.81 -25.86
C PRO A 104 -5.60 -4.34 -25.89
N GLU A 105 -4.70 -4.92 -26.70
CA GLU A 105 -4.42 -6.37 -26.69
C GLU A 105 -3.37 -6.77 -25.64
N ASP A 106 -2.80 -5.82 -24.90
CA ASP A 106 -1.83 -6.11 -23.84
C ASP A 106 -2.47 -7.01 -22.76
N ILE A 107 -1.91 -8.20 -22.59
CA ILE A 107 -2.43 -9.22 -21.69
C ILE A 107 -2.50 -8.74 -20.23
N ILE A 108 -1.57 -7.89 -19.79
CA ILE A 108 -1.57 -7.33 -18.44
C ILE A 108 -2.72 -6.34 -18.32
N HIS A 109 -2.90 -5.45 -19.31
CA HIS A 109 -4.04 -4.54 -19.34
C HIS A 109 -5.37 -5.29 -19.27
N ASN A 110 -5.52 -6.33 -20.09
CA ASN A 110 -6.72 -7.15 -20.16
C ASN A 110 -7.04 -7.87 -18.85
N ILE A 111 -6.02 -8.35 -18.14
CA ILE A 111 -6.20 -8.96 -16.82
C ILE A 111 -6.68 -7.92 -15.79
N PHE A 112 -6.12 -6.70 -15.79
CA PHE A 112 -6.58 -5.65 -14.88
C PHE A 112 -7.99 -5.14 -15.20
N SER A 113 -8.33 -5.05 -16.48
CA SER A 113 -9.66 -4.65 -16.97
C SER A 113 -10.72 -5.75 -16.84
N GLY A 114 -10.30 -6.99 -16.58
CA GLY A 114 -11.20 -8.13 -16.40
C GLY A 114 -12.14 -7.99 -15.19
N HIS A 115 -13.32 -8.59 -15.32
CA HIS A 115 -14.23 -8.85 -14.22
C HIS A 115 -14.18 -10.34 -13.90
N TYR A 116 -14.04 -10.65 -12.61
CA TYR A 116 -13.84 -12.03 -12.16
C TYR A 116 -14.92 -12.47 -11.18
N GLY A 117 -15.46 -13.66 -11.44
CA GLY A 117 -16.46 -14.35 -10.65
C GLY A 117 -17.89 -13.85 -10.85
N ILE A 118 -18.76 -14.29 -9.95
CA ILE A 118 -20.20 -14.03 -9.95
C ILE A 118 -20.55 -13.33 -8.63
N ASN A 119 -21.19 -12.16 -8.70
CA ASN A 119 -21.68 -11.48 -7.50
C ASN A 119 -22.90 -12.23 -6.95
N LYS A 120 -23.08 -12.19 -5.63
CA LYS A 120 -24.30 -12.71 -4.99
C LYS A 120 -25.51 -11.80 -5.21
N GLU A 121 -25.25 -10.54 -5.51
CA GLU A 121 -26.23 -9.51 -5.82
C GLU A 121 -26.47 -9.48 -7.33
N GLU A 122 -27.58 -8.87 -7.76
CA GLU A 122 -27.87 -8.74 -9.19
C GLU A 122 -26.73 -8.01 -9.94
N PRO A 123 -26.34 -8.50 -11.14
CA PRO A 123 -25.33 -7.85 -11.98
C PRO A 123 -25.71 -6.41 -12.29
N LYS A 124 -24.71 -5.52 -12.29
CA LYS A 124 -24.92 -4.16 -12.79
C LYS A 124 -24.99 -4.20 -14.31
N LEU A 125 -25.66 -3.24 -14.93
CA LEU A 125 -25.62 -3.11 -16.39
C LEU A 125 -24.48 -2.16 -16.81
N ASP A 126 -23.82 -2.47 -17.91
CA ASP A 126 -22.91 -1.54 -18.59
C ASP A 126 -23.67 -0.42 -19.30
N ALA A 127 -22.94 0.50 -19.94
CA ALA A 127 -23.53 1.62 -20.66
C ALA A 127 -24.37 1.18 -21.89
N GLN A 128 -24.24 -0.07 -22.32
CA GLN A 128 -24.94 -0.69 -23.44
C GLN A 128 -26.11 -1.57 -22.96
N GLY A 129 -26.34 -1.68 -21.65
CA GLY A 129 -27.41 -2.48 -21.05
C GLY A 129 -27.05 -3.97 -20.88
N SER A 130 -25.79 -4.35 -20.99
CA SER A 130 -25.33 -5.74 -20.81
C SER A 130 -24.93 -5.98 -19.34
N PRO A 131 -25.22 -7.16 -18.77
CA PRO A 131 -24.85 -7.47 -17.39
C PRO A 131 -23.33 -7.57 -17.22
N ILE A 132 -22.80 -6.73 -16.35
CA ILE A 132 -21.47 -6.82 -15.75
C ILE A 132 -21.60 -7.58 -14.44
N ASP A 133 -21.13 -8.82 -14.44
CA ASP A 133 -21.00 -9.63 -13.24
C ASP A 133 -19.54 -9.75 -12.81
N GLY A 134 -19.32 -10.15 -11.56
CA GLY A 134 -18.00 -10.20 -10.94
C GLY A 134 -17.45 -8.84 -10.52
N ARG A 135 -16.15 -8.78 -10.21
CA ARG A 135 -15.47 -7.53 -9.81
C ARG A 135 -14.07 -7.46 -10.38
N HIS A 136 -13.60 -6.23 -10.59
CA HIS A 136 -12.18 -5.98 -10.81
C HIS A 136 -11.35 -6.35 -9.58
N ALA A 137 -10.25 -7.06 -9.80
CA ALA A 137 -9.35 -7.53 -8.75
C ALA A 137 -8.02 -6.76 -8.72
N VAL A 138 -8.00 -5.46 -9.07
CA VAL A 138 -6.77 -4.65 -9.27
C VAL A 138 -5.78 -4.75 -8.10
N SER A 139 -6.28 -4.67 -6.87
CA SER A 139 -5.45 -4.79 -5.65
C SER A 139 -4.77 -6.16 -5.53
N LEU A 140 -5.50 -7.24 -5.84
CA LEU A 140 -4.99 -8.60 -5.77
C LEU A 140 -4.04 -8.91 -6.93
N ILE A 141 -4.39 -8.50 -8.16
CA ILE A 141 -3.56 -8.67 -9.36
C ILE A 141 -2.22 -7.94 -9.19
N SER A 142 -2.24 -6.68 -8.78
CA SER A 142 -0.99 -5.92 -8.58
C SER A 142 -0.09 -6.53 -7.51
N LYS A 143 -0.64 -7.06 -6.42
CA LYS A 143 0.13 -7.79 -5.40
C LYS A 143 0.68 -9.12 -5.94
N TYR A 144 -0.11 -9.84 -6.73
CA TYR A 144 0.38 -11.03 -7.43
C TYR A 144 1.58 -10.71 -8.31
N LEU A 145 1.47 -9.68 -9.16
CA LEU A 145 2.57 -9.24 -10.03
C LEU A 145 3.77 -8.73 -9.23
N TYR A 146 3.55 -7.98 -8.13
CA TYR A 146 4.60 -7.53 -7.23
C TYR A 146 5.42 -8.71 -6.71
N PHE A 147 4.80 -9.76 -6.15
CA PHE A 147 5.56 -10.93 -5.68
C PHE A 147 6.14 -11.79 -6.82
N ALA A 148 5.38 -12.01 -7.90
CA ALA A 148 5.82 -12.83 -9.03
C ALA A 148 7.02 -12.23 -9.79
N THR A 149 7.18 -10.91 -9.76
CA THR A 149 8.27 -10.19 -10.45
C THR A 149 9.44 -9.82 -9.54
N ASN A 150 9.51 -10.36 -8.31
CA ASN A 150 10.47 -9.94 -7.29
C ASN A 150 10.41 -8.43 -7.01
N TYR A 151 9.20 -7.94 -6.75
CA TYR A 151 8.89 -6.57 -6.32
C TYR A 151 9.13 -5.50 -7.40
N ARG A 152 9.10 -5.88 -8.68
CA ARG A 152 9.34 -4.98 -9.82
C ARG A 152 8.06 -4.37 -10.41
N PHE A 153 6.93 -4.56 -9.76
CA PHE A 153 5.63 -4.03 -10.20
C PHE A 153 4.92 -3.32 -9.04
N PRO A 154 4.43 -2.09 -9.19
CA PRO A 154 3.85 -1.32 -8.08
C PRO A 154 2.56 -1.95 -7.52
N ILE A 155 2.36 -1.85 -6.20
CA ILE A 155 1.13 -2.32 -5.55
C ILE A 155 0.00 -1.30 -5.72
N TYR A 156 -1.19 -1.77 -6.12
CA TYR A 156 -2.43 -0.98 -6.04
C TYR A 156 -3.01 -1.06 -4.62
N ASP A 157 -2.93 0.04 -3.88
CA ASP A 157 -3.38 0.10 -2.49
C ASP A 157 -3.95 1.47 -2.10
N SER A 158 -4.97 1.46 -1.25
CA SER A 158 -5.64 2.68 -0.79
C SER A 158 -4.76 3.57 0.11
N LEU A 159 -3.90 2.96 0.93
CA LEU A 159 -2.92 3.67 1.75
C LEU A 159 -1.87 4.32 0.85
N ALA A 160 -1.38 3.58 -0.14
CA ALA A 160 -0.41 4.10 -1.10
C ALA A 160 -0.97 5.28 -1.91
N LYS A 161 -2.23 5.22 -2.33
CA LYS A 161 -2.94 6.33 -2.97
C LYS A 161 -3.00 7.58 -2.09
N LYS A 162 -3.26 7.45 -0.79
CA LYS A 162 -3.28 8.59 0.15
C LYS A 162 -1.86 9.16 0.35
N ALA A 163 -0.88 8.29 0.61
CA ALA A 163 0.52 8.68 0.80
C ALA A 163 1.08 9.41 -0.43
N TYR A 164 0.81 8.90 -1.63
CA TYR A 164 1.18 9.54 -2.90
C TYR A 164 0.71 11.00 -2.95
N LYS A 165 -0.56 11.26 -2.62
CA LYS A 165 -1.11 12.62 -2.67
C LYS A 165 -0.38 13.56 -1.72
N SER A 166 -0.05 13.09 -0.53
CA SER A 166 0.67 13.88 0.46
C SER A 166 2.10 14.18 -0.01
N LEU A 167 2.82 13.18 -0.54
CA LEU A 167 4.16 13.38 -1.13
C LEU A 167 4.11 14.34 -2.31
N LYS A 168 3.18 14.12 -3.25
CA LYS A 168 2.98 15.01 -4.41
C LYS A 168 2.74 16.45 -3.96
N LYS A 169 1.83 16.67 -3.00
CA LYS A 169 1.52 18.00 -2.49
C LYS A 169 2.74 18.70 -1.87
N LYS A 170 3.57 17.96 -1.12
CA LYS A 170 4.71 18.55 -0.39
C LYS A 170 5.95 18.76 -1.25
N TYR A 171 6.29 17.79 -2.10
CA TYR A 171 7.58 17.77 -2.80
C TYR A 171 7.48 17.93 -4.32
N PHE A 172 6.30 17.70 -4.90
CA PHE A 172 6.12 17.65 -6.36
C PHE A 172 4.94 18.50 -6.84
N SER A 173 4.57 19.55 -6.10
CA SER A 173 3.40 20.39 -6.40
C SER A 173 3.51 21.09 -7.76
N ASN A 174 4.73 21.36 -8.22
CA ASN A 174 5.04 22.02 -9.48
C ASN A 174 5.54 21.03 -10.57
N THR A 175 5.58 19.73 -10.29
CA THR A 175 6.10 18.75 -11.25
C THR A 175 5.03 18.41 -12.28
N GLN A 176 5.18 18.98 -13.48
CA GLN A 176 4.28 18.74 -14.61
C GLN A 176 4.21 17.26 -15.02
N ALA A 177 5.19 16.42 -14.72
CA ALA A 177 5.08 14.98 -14.99
C ALA A 177 4.00 14.31 -14.12
N LEU A 178 3.79 14.80 -12.88
CA LEU A 178 2.94 14.17 -11.87
C LEU A 178 1.54 14.80 -11.79
N ILE A 179 0.87 15.03 -12.93
CA ILE A 179 -0.43 15.75 -12.97
C ILE A 179 -1.59 14.92 -12.41
N ALA A 180 -1.51 13.58 -12.47
CA ALA A 180 -2.61 12.69 -12.16
C ALA A 180 -3.30 13.03 -10.82
N ASN A 181 -4.60 13.31 -10.90
CA ASN A 181 -5.46 13.34 -9.73
C ASN A 181 -5.96 11.92 -9.50
N LEU A 182 -5.36 11.24 -8.51
CA LEU A 182 -5.68 9.84 -8.26
C LEU A 182 -7.15 9.63 -7.87
N ASP A 183 -7.90 10.64 -7.42
CA ASP A 183 -9.32 10.47 -7.06
C ASP A 183 -10.21 10.09 -8.24
N TYR A 184 -9.81 10.47 -9.46
CA TYR A 184 -10.61 10.27 -10.66
C TYR A 184 -9.93 9.36 -11.69
N CYS A 185 -8.78 8.78 -11.37
CA CYS A 185 -8.07 7.90 -12.30
C CYS A 185 -8.49 6.43 -12.13
N ASN A 186 -8.48 5.69 -13.24
CA ASN A 186 -8.53 4.23 -13.25
C ASN A 186 -7.18 3.63 -12.80
N PHE A 187 -7.06 2.30 -12.85
CA PHE A 187 -5.83 1.60 -12.47
C PHE A 187 -4.63 2.01 -13.35
N THR A 188 -4.84 2.27 -14.64
CA THR A 188 -3.80 2.72 -15.58
C THR A 188 -3.18 4.03 -15.10
N GLY A 189 -4.02 5.03 -14.79
CA GLY A 189 -3.54 6.31 -14.27
C GLY A 189 -2.87 6.22 -12.90
N TYR A 190 -3.26 5.24 -12.08
CA TYR A 190 -2.58 4.96 -10.82
C TYR A 190 -1.16 4.41 -11.04
N PHE A 191 -1.01 3.39 -11.89
CA PHE A 191 0.30 2.79 -12.15
C PHE A 191 1.24 3.75 -12.86
N ASP A 192 0.73 4.58 -13.78
CA ASP A 192 1.50 5.65 -14.41
C ASP A 192 2.03 6.66 -13.37
N ALA A 193 1.15 7.10 -12.47
CA ALA A 193 1.54 8.02 -11.40
C ALA A 193 2.62 7.45 -10.47
N LEU A 194 2.52 6.16 -10.12
CA LEU A 194 3.55 5.51 -9.31
C LEU A 194 4.85 5.29 -10.08
N ASN A 195 4.79 4.93 -11.37
CA ASN A 195 5.98 4.78 -12.20
C ASN A 195 6.75 6.11 -12.31
N LYS A 196 6.02 7.21 -12.55
CA LYS A 196 6.59 8.56 -12.57
C LYS A 196 7.13 8.97 -11.20
N LEU A 197 6.40 8.71 -10.12
CA LEU A 197 6.91 9.02 -8.78
C LEU A 197 8.22 8.26 -8.50
N ASN A 198 8.29 6.99 -8.88
CA ASN A 198 9.49 6.16 -8.71
C ASN A 198 10.70 6.74 -9.46
N HIS A 199 10.46 7.34 -10.63
CA HIS A 199 11.48 7.99 -11.43
C HIS A 199 11.87 9.38 -10.89
N GLU A 200 10.90 10.28 -10.72
CA GLU A 200 11.10 11.67 -10.30
C GLU A 200 11.66 11.80 -8.88
N SER A 201 11.40 10.81 -8.01
CA SER A 201 11.99 10.77 -6.66
C SER A 201 13.40 10.18 -6.61
N GLY A 202 13.90 9.61 -7.71
CA GLY A 202 15.21 8.94 -7.76
C GLY A 202 15.28 7.60 -7.01
N ILE A 203 14.14 7.03 -6.60
CA ILE A 203 14.08 5.73 -5.90
C ILE A 203 14.45 4.59 -6.85
N HIS A 204 13.86 4.55 -8.05
CA HIS A 204 14.08 3.51 -9.07
C HIS A 204 13.93 2.07 -8.56
N ASP A 205 13.06 1.86 -7.58
CA ASP A 205 12.85 0.58 -6.89
C ASP A 205 11.42 0.55 -6.33
N PHE A 206 10.54 -0.22 -6.98
CA PHE A 206 9.14 -0.32 -6.56
C PHE A 206 9.00 -0.93 -5.17
N ASN A 207 9.91 -1.81 -4.74
CA ASN A 207 9.90 -2.34 -3.39
C ASN A 207 10.03 -1.23 -2.35
N LYS A 208 11.04 -0.36 -2.51
CA LYS A 208 11.28 0.77 -1.61
C LYS A 208 10.17 1.80 -1.69
N LEU A 209 9.65 2.08 -2.88
CA LEU A 209 8.53 3.00 -3.07
C LEU A 209 7.27 2.49 -2.36
N ASP A 210 6.88 1.24 -2.58
CA ASP A 210 5.71 0.63 -1.94
C ASP A 210 5.89 0.58 -0.42
N ASN A 211 7.08 0.23 0.08
CA ASN A 211 7.43 0.27 1.50
C ASN A 211 7.25 1.67 2.10
N LEU A 212 7.72 2.73 1.41
CA LEU A 212 7.54 4.12 1.83
C LEU A 212 6.06 4.54 1.88
N LEU A 213 5.34 4.29 0.79
CA LEU A 213 3.93 4.67 0.68
C LEU A 213 3.08 3.96 1.73
N TRP A 214 3.36 2.69 1.99
CA TRP A 214 2.67 1.90 2.99
C TRP A 214 2.95 2.38 4.41
N ILE A 215 4.21 2.64 4.78
CA ILE A 215 4.55 3.09 6.13
C ILE A 215 3.96 4.47 6.44
N ILE A 216 3.95 5.40 5.45
CA ILE A 216 3.28 6.70 5.57
C ILE A 216 1.81 6.48 5.90
N GLY A 217 1.13 5.62 5.14
CA GLY A 217 -0.27 5.31 5.36
C GLY A 217 -0.54 4.68 6.72
N LYS A 218 0.32 3.76 7.19
CA LYS A 218 0.21 3.13 8.50
C LYS A 218 0.34 4.13 9.65
N ILE A 219 1.35 4.99 9.61
CA ILE A 219 1.55 6.03 10.64
C ILE A 219 0.40 7.04 10.64
N ASP A 220 -0.06 7.47 9.46
CA ASP A 220 -1.19 8.40 9.33
C ASP A 220 -2.51 7.83 9.88
N HIS A 221 -2.71 6.50 9.81
CA HIS A 221 -3.88 5.84 10.40
C HIS A 221 -3.64 5.36 11.84
N GLY A 222 -2.50 5.69 12.46
CA GLY A 222 -2.19 5.24 13.82
C GLY A 222 -1.97 3.72 13.95
N SER A 223 -1.64 3.04 12.85
CA SER A 223 -1.49 1.59 12.81
C SER A 223 -0.02 1.19 12.99
N PHE A 224 0.39 0.93 14.24
CA PHE A 224 1.78 0.60 14.59
C PHE A 224 2.06 -0.91 14.73
N SER A 225 1.05 -1.77 14.68
CA SER A 225 1.21 -3.22 14.93
C SER A 225 2.18 -3.92 13.98
N TYR A 226 2.41 -3.35 12.80
CA TYR A 226 3.37 -3.84 11.81
C TYR A 226 4.66 -3.03 11.75
N LEU A 227 4.85 -2.03 12.62
CA LEU A 227 6.03 -1.17 12.61
C LEU A 227 6.94 -1.44 13.80
N ILE A 228 6.39 -1.95 14.91
CA ILE A 228 7.10 -2.23 16.15
C ILE A 228 6.79 -3.65 16.67
N PRO A 229 7.69 -4.24 17.47
CA PRO A 229 7.45 -5.53 18.12
C PRO A 229 6.20 -5.54 19.01
N LEU A 230 5.66 -6.74 19.25
CA LEU A 230 4.50 -6.94 20.12
C LEU A 230 4.68 -6.30 21.51
N THR A 231 5.85 -6.43 22.12
CA THR A 231 6.15 -5.87 23.43
C THR A 231 6.08 -4.33 23.43
N GLN A 232 6.68 -3.68 22.43
CA GLN A 232 6.59 -2.22 22.26
C GLN A 232 5.16 -1.78 21.94
N PHE A 233 4.41 -2.54 21.13
CA PHE A 233 3.02 -2.24 20.83
C PHE A 233 2.12 -2.32 22.08
N GLN A 234 2.32 -3.34 22.92
CA GLN A 234 1.63 -3.47 24.20
C GLN A 234 1.95 -2.29 25.12
N GLN A 235 3.22 -1.88 25.21
CA GLN A 235 3.64 -0.72 25.99
C GLN A 235 3.03 0.59 25.47
N LEU A 236 3.05 0.83 24.15
CA LEU A 236 2.38 1.98 23.53
C LEU A 236 0.89 2.01 23.89
N LYS A 237 0.21 0.86 23.81
CA LYS A 237 -1.21 0.74 24.17
C LYS A 237 -1.45 1.01 25.65
N MET A 238 -0.62 0.48 26.56
CA MET A 238 -0.71 0.77 27.99
C MET A 238 -0.53 2.25 28.28
N LYS A 239 0.52 2.87 27.74
CA LYS A 239 0.82 4.31 27.91
C LYS A 239 -0.31 5.18 27.40
N TYR A 240 -0.93 4.84 26.27
CA TYR A 240 -2.12 5.53 25.79
C TYR A 240 -3.25 5.52 26.83
N TYR A 241 -3.58 4.36 27.41
CA TYR A 241 -4.66 4.26 28.39
C TYR A 241 -4.32 4.89 29.75
N GLU A 242 -3.08 4.81 30.22
CA GLU A 242 -2.63 5.52 31.42
C GLU A 242 -2.82 7.03 31.27
N ASN A 243 -2.52 7.57 30.09
CA ASN A 243 -2.70 9.00 29.84
C ASN A 243 -4.16 9.39 29.70
N ARG A 244 -4.97 8.52 29.09
CA ARG A 244 -6.43 8.66 29.11
C ARG A 244 -7.01 8.68 30.52
N GLN A 245 -6.44 7.97 31.48
CA GLN A 245 -6.89 8.03 32.87
C GLN A 245 -6.49 9.34 33.56
N LYS A 246 -5.30 9.87 33.23
CA LYS A 246 -4.77 11.13 33.80
C LYS A 246 -5.47 12.37 33.24
N ASP A 247 -5.87 12.34 31.97
CA ASP A 247 -6.59 13.42 31.29
C ASP A 247 -7.77 12.84 30.48
N PRO A 248 -8.89 12.47 31.12
CA PRO A 248 -9.99 11.80 30.42
C PRO A 248 -10.64 12.64 29.32
N GLU A 249 -10.72 13.95 29.51
CA GLU A 249 -11.41 14.85 28.59
C GLU A 249 -10.69 14.98 27.25
N SER A 250 -9.35 14.94 27.23
CA SER A 250 -8.60 14.97 25.96
C SER A 250 -8.76 13.72 25.09
N TYR A 251 -9.36 12.65 25.63
CA TYR A 251 -9.58 11.38 24.93
C TYR A 251 -11.07 11.09 24.72
N LYS A 252 -11.95 12.06 24.90
CA LYS A 252 -13.36 11.96 24.53
C LYS A 252 -13.61 12.59 23.16
N ASN A 253 -14.51 12.00 22.39
CA ASN A 253 -15.05 12.61 21.19
C ASN A 253 -16.10 13.68 21.55
N LYS A 254 -16.69 14.32 20.55
CA LYS A 254 -17.71 15.37 20.75
C LYS A 254 -18.96 14.88 21.49
N ASP A 255 -19.23 13.59 21.43
CA ASP A 255 -20.36 12.94 22.10
C ASP A 255 -20.01 12.51 23.54
N GLY A 256 -18.82 12.84 24.04
CA GLY A 256 -18.34 12.45 25.36
C GLY A 256 -17.87 10.99 25.46
N HIS A 257 -17.83 10.25 24.36
CA HIS A 257 -17.37 8.86 24.31
C HIS A 257 -15.85 8.80 24.16
N PHE A 258 -15.22 7.85 24.85
CA PHE A 258 -13.78 7.68 24.73
C PHE A 258 -13.35 7.21 23.34
N VAL A 259 -12.33 7.87 22.79
CA VAL A 259 -11.71 7.55 21.51
C VAL A 259 -10.95 6.22 21.63
N PRO A 260 -11.29 5.22 20.79
CA PRO A 260 -10.56 3.96 20.70
C PRO A 260 -9.07 4.15 20.40
N PHE A 261 -8.22 3.21 20.81
CA PHE A 261 -6.76 3.31 20.66
C PHE A 261 -6.33 3.52 19.20
N ASP A 262 -6.88 2.72 18.28
CA ASP A 262 -6.62 2.78 16.84
C ASP A 262 -7.00 4.13 16.22
N GLN A 263 -7.92 4.88 16.83
CA GLN A 263 -8.34 6.20 16.37
C GLN A 263 -7.60 7.34 17.07
N GLY A 264 -7.16 7.14 18.31
CA GLY A 264 -6.56 8.18 19.14
C GLY A 264 -5.04 8.17 19.19
N VAL A 265 -4.38 7.04 18.89
CA VAL A 265 -2.93 6.88 19.07
C VAL A 265 -2.12 7.85 18.20
N ARG A 266 -2.59 8.18 17.00
CA ARG A 266 -1.92 9.19 16.17
C ARG A 266 -1.91 10.57 16.84
N SER A 267 -3.05 11.00 17.38
CA SER A 267 -3.16 12.27 18.11
C SER A 267 -2.30 12.27 19.37
N PHE A 268 -2.27 11.15 20.09
CA PHE A 268 -1.39 10.93 21.25
C PHE A 268 0.08 11.12 20.90
N LEU A 269 0.55 10.49 19.81
CA LEU A 269 1.93 10.60 19.36
C LEU A 269 2.25 11.98 18.79
N GLY A 270 1.30 12.67 18.13
CA GLY A 270 1.55 14.02 17.62
C GLY A 270 1.73 15.07 18.71
N GLN A 271 1.24 14.81 19.92
CA GLN A 271 1.54 15.62 21.09
C GLN A 271 2.88 15.23 21.74
N ARG A 272 3.49 14.11 21.31
CA ARG A 272 4.67 13.48 21.91
C ARG A 272 5.59 12.93 20.82
N PRO A 273 6.16 13.80 19.97
CA PRO A 273 6.98 13.40 18.83
C PRO A 273 8.29 12.69 19.22
N ASP A 274 8.62 12.67 20.50
CA ASP A 274 9.78 12.00 21.11
C ASP A 274 9.38 10.77 21.95
N PHE A 275 8.10 10.33 21.88
CA PHE A 275 7.60 9.19 22.66
C PHE A 275 8.46 7.93 22.50
N PHE A 276 8.79 7.56 21.26
CA PHE A 276 9.59 6.36 21.00
C PHE A 276 11.03 6.49 21.50
N GLU A 277 11.63 7.67 21.35
CA GLU A 277 12.98 7.96 21.87
C GLU A 277 13.01 7.83 23.40
N LYS A 278 12.00 8.38 24.10
CA LYS A 278 11.91 8.40 25.57
C LYS A 278 11.53 7.06 26.18
N GLU A 279 10.51 6.40 25.64
CA GLU A 279 9.90 5.23 26.29
C GLU A 279 10.57 3.92 25.86
N PHE A 280 11.20 3.88 24.68
CA PHE A 280 11.83 2.66 24.18
C PHE A 280 13.36 2.76 24.06
N SER A 281 13.96 3.89 24.51
CA SER A 281 15.39 4.19 24.34
C SER A 281 15.85 4.03 22.90
N ASP A 282 14.94 4.31 21.97
CA ASP A 282 15.03 3.88 20.59
C ASP A 282 15.26 5.13 19.71
N THR A 283 16.52 5.48 19.46
CA THR A 283 16.92 6.63 18.64
C THR A 283 16.80 6.34 17.14
N THR A 284 15.82 5.56 16.74
CA THR A 284 15.82 4.88 15.44
C THR A 284 15.21 5.68 14.29
N PRO A 285 15.48 5.23 13.05
CA PRO A 285 14.82 5.71 11.85
C PRO A 285 13.28 5.79 11.95
N LEU A 286 12.65 4.99 12.81
CA LEU A 286 11.19 5.03 12.99
C LEU A 286 10.71 6.36 13.60
N ASN A 287 11.42 6.93 14.58
CA ASN A 287 10.98 8.18 15.18
C ASN A 287 11.15 9.35 14.21
N GLU A 288 12.24 9.37 13.44
CA GLU A 288 12.43 10.30 12.33
C GLU A 288 11.31 10.17 11.30
N LEU A 289 10.92 8.95 10.97
CA LEU A 289 9.87 8.69 9.98
C LEU A 289 8.48 9.09 10.48
N ILE A 290 8.19 8.93 11.77
CA ILE A 290 6.96 9.45 12.40
C ILE A 290 6.93 10.98 12.33
N LYS A 291 8.03 11.65 12.71
CA LYS A 291 8.16 13.12 12.59
C LYS A 291 7.93 13.57 11.15
N PHE A 292 8.60 12.92 10.19
CA PHE A 292 8.40 13.15 8.76
C PHE A 292 6.94 13.00 8.32
N VAL A 293 6.24 11.93 8.75
CA VAL A 293 4.84 11.72 8.39
C VAL A 293 3.94 12.80 9.00
N PHE A 294 4.19 13.25 10.22
CA PHE A 294 3.43 14.35 10.83
C PHE A 294 3.69 15.69 10.16
N ASP A 295 4.90 15.94 9.68
CA ASP A 295 5.21 17.11 8.87
C ASP A 295 4.62 17.01 7.45
N LEU A 296 4.47 15.79 6.94
CA LEU A 296 3.88 15.52 5.62
C LEU A 296 2.35 15.63 5.67
N ILE A 297 1.75 15.15 6.76
CA ILE A 297 0.31 15.09 7.01
C ILE A 297 0.09 15.64 8.43
N PRO A 298 -0.04 16.97 8.59
CA PRO A 298 -0.27 17.57 9.89
C PRO A 298 -1.55 17.05 10.54
N LEU A 299 -1.57 16.99 11.87
CA LEU A 299 -2.79 16.80 12.62
C LEU A 299 -3.74 17.96 12.32
N ASN A 300 -4.92 17.69 11.78
CA ASN A 300 -5.93 18.71 11.60
C ASN A 300 -6.32 19.27 12.97
N SER A 301 -5.96 20.54 13.24
CA SER A 301 -6.36 21.28 14.44
C SER A 301 -7.88 21.44 14.58
N LYS A 302 -8.65 21.04 13.56
CA LYS A 302 -10.11 21.21 13.47
C LYS A 302 -10.95 20.23 14.28
N ASN A 303 -10.35 19.25 14.97
CA ASN A 303 -11.09 18.42 15.94
C ASN A 303 -11.12 19.00 17.35
N LYS A 304 -10.51 20.18 17.58
CA LYS A 304 -10.75 21.01 18.77
C LYS A 304 -11.79 22.09 18.47
N LYS A 305 -13.04 21.72 18.23
CA LYS A 305 -14.21 22.60 18.35
C LYS A 305 -15.44 21.76 18.65
#